data_AF-A0A0A9AIF1-F1
#
_entry.id   AF-A0A0A9AIF1-F1
#
_cell.length_a   1.000
_cell.length_b   1.000
_cell.length_c   1.000
_cell.angle_alpha   90.00
_cell.angle_beta   90.00
_cell.angle_gamma   90.00
#
_symmetry.space_group_name_H-M   'P 1'
#
loop_
_entity.id
_entity.type
_entity.pdbx_description
1 polymer ?
#
loop_
_entity_poly.entity_id
_entity_poly.type
_entity_poly.pdbx_seq_one_letter_code
_entity_poly.pdbx_strand_id
1 'polypeptide(L)'
;MVTVVQRVEEESSWLHGEFKELRNIADAIIPEMNNGIQDENEKLKVELDAIGREIQSRVERIQEVKDGRTELHRSKVQELVSEINSLEMAGREPKASDHAQILHEKHKEETEAINAKVIQLEKQLEQKEAQESAICQLNTKLQAGQNLSKEECQDLYKLMKIWQKCLDQEHARLKNTFVNLTKRDRLNRDELQENRQELIKGLESMMIDGCAIIGIKRMGQLDEKPFHHACKRKYRDDDPEGKAARLVSSWQEELKKTSWHPFTTIQVDGEDKEVVDEDDPKLRQLWTEFGDSVCNAVKVALSELNEYSPHGRHAVNELWNFREARKATMADVVKYIFEQLKTSS
;
A
#
# COMPACT_ATOMS: atom_id res chain seq x y z
N MET A 1 59.84 -56.01 21.78
CA MET A 1 60.35 -54.64 21.55
C MET A 1 60.40 -54.31 20.07
N VAL A 2 61.09 -55.09 19.23
CA VAL A 2 61.24 -54.83 17.77
C VAL A 2 59.90 -54.66 17.05
N THR A 3 58.92 -55.53 17.29
CA THR A 3 57.58 -55.47 16.66
C THR A 3 56.71 -54.28 17.08
N VAL A 4 56.98 -53.66 18.23
CA VAL A 4 56.23 -52.50 18.72
C VAL A 4 56.82 -51.21 18.13
N VAL A 5 58.15 -51.13 18.04
CA VAL A 5 58.86 -50.00 17.42
C VAL A 5 58.50 -49.88 15.94
N GLN A 6 58.47 -51.00 15.22
CA GLN A 6 58.15 -51.02 13.79
C GLN A 6 56.71 -50.56 13.50
N ARG A 7 55.76 -50.93 14.37
CA ARG A 7 54.37 -50.47 14.25
C ARG A 7 54.24 -48.97 14.53
N VAL A 8 55.00 -48.45 15.50
CA VAL A 8 55.03 -47.01 15.81
C VAL A 8 55.68 -46.21 14.68
N GLU A 9 56.71 -46.75 14.03
CA GLU A 9 57.34 -46.11 12.85
C GLU A 9 56.40 -46.08 11.65
N GLU A 10 55.64 -47.15 11.40
CA GLU A 10 54.62 -47.21 10.36
C GLU A 10 53.48 -46.21 10.62
N GLU A 11 52.98 -46.14 11.86
CA GLU A 11 51.96 -45.15 12.27
C GLU A 11 52.49 -43.71 12.16
N SER A 12 53.74 -43.46 12.55
CA SER A 12 54.37 -42.13 12.44
C SER A 12 54.55 -41.70 10.98
N SER A 13 54.95 -42.63 10.10
CA SER A 13 55.08 -42.36 8.67
C SER A 13 53.71 -42.09 8.02
N TRP A 14 52.69 -42.83 8.43
CA TRP A 14 51.32 -42.64 7.94
C TRP A 14 50.75 -41.28 8.39
N LEU A 15 50.89 -40.93 9.67
CA LEU A 15 50.49 -39.62 10.20
C LEU A 15 51.23 -38.48 9.50
N HIS A 16 52.53 -38.62 9.23
CA HIS A 16 53.29 -37.60 8.50
C HIS A 16 52.77 -37.41 7.07
N GLY A 17 52.34 -38.50 6.42
CA GLY A 17 51.64 -38.46 5.13
C GLY A 17 50.34 -37.66 5.21
N GLU A 18 49.46 -37.98 6.14
CA GLU A 18 48.20 -37.26 6.34
C GLU A 18 48.42 -35.78 6.66
N PHE A 19 49.36 -35.45 7.55
CA PHE A 19 49.67 -34.04 7.86
C PHE A 19 50.18 -33.27 6.65
N LYS A 20 50.94 -33.92 5.76
CA LYS A 20 51.41 -33.31 4.53
C LYS A 20 50.27 -33.06 3.54
N GLU A 21 49.33 -34.00 3.43
CA GLU A 21 48.13 -33.82 2.61
C GLU A 21 47.23 -32.71 3.16
N LEU A 22 46.99 -32.69 4.47
CA LEU A 22 46.23 -31.62 5.13
C LEU A 22 46.88 -30.25 4.93
N ARG A 23 48.22 -30.17 4.98
CA ARG A 23 48.95 -28.93 4.70
C ARG A 23 48.78 -28.49 3.25
N ASN A 24 48.92 -29.41 2.29
CA ASN A 24 48.73 -29.07 0.88
C ASN A 24 47.29 -28.61 0.59
N ILE A 25 46.29 -29.22 1.24
CA ILE A 25 44.89 -28.80 1.14
C ILE A 25 44.70 -27.41 1.75
N ALA A 26 45.27 -27.16 2.94
CA ALA A 26 45.19 -25.86 3.60
C ALA A 26 45.87 -24.75 2.78
N ASP A 27 47.05 -25.03 2.23
CA ASP A 27 47.81 -24.10 1.39
C ASP A 27 47.11 -23.79 0.06
N ALA A 28 46.21 -24.67 -0.41
CA ALA A 28 45.38 -24.42 -1.59
C ALA A 28 44.10 -23.63 -1.26
N ILE A 29 43.39 -24.00 -0.18
CA ILE A 29 42.09 -23.42 0.16
C ILE A 29 42.22 -22.02 0.79
N ILE A 30 43.23 -21.79 1.64
CA ILE A 30 43.38 -20.52 2.37
C ILE A 30 43.55 -19.33 1.39
N PRO A 31 44.42 -19.40 0.36
CA PRO A 31 44.54 -18.32 -0.62
C PRO A 31 43.27 -18.09 -1.44
N GLU A 32 42.56 -19.16 -1.84
CA GLU A 32 41.30 -19.03 -2.59
C GLU A 32 40.22 -18.31 -1.75
N MET A 33 40.06 -18.69 -0.47
CA MET A 33 39.16 -17.99 0.45
C MET A 33 39.56 -16.54 0.64
N ASN A 34 40.86 -16.27 0.81
CA ASN A 34 41.34 -14.91 1.07
C ASN A 34 41.18 -13.99 -0.15
N ASN A 35 41.40 -14.52 -1.37
CA ASN A 35 41.17 -13.81 -2.62
C ASN A 35 39.68 -13.50 -2.82
N GLY A 36 38.80 -14.48 -2.57
CA GLY A 36 37.34 -14.26 -2.67
C GLY A 36 36.86 -13.16 -1.72
N ILE A 37 37.38 -13.13 -0.48
CA ILE A 37 37.09 -12.07 0.49
C ILE A 37 37.64 -10.71 0.02
N GLN A 38 38.82 -10.68 -0.60
CA GLN A 38 39.40 -9.43 -1.12
C GLN A 38 38.60 -8.88 -2.30
N ASP A 39 38.19 -9.73 -3.24
CA ASP A 39 37.37 -9.35 -4.40
C ASP A 39 36.00 -8.81 -3.96
N GLU A 40 35.37 -9.46 -2.98
CA GLU A 40 34.09 -9.01 -2.42
C GLU A 40 34.23 -7.69 -1.66
N ASN A 41 35.32 -7.51 -0.90
CA ASN A 41 35.61 -6.24 -0.22
C ASN A 41 35.87 -5.09 -1.20
N GLU A 42 36.61 -5.32 -2.29
CA GLU A 42 36.85 -4.28 -3.30
C GLU A 42 35.55 -3.91 -4.02
N LYS A 43 34.69 -4.91 -4.32
CA LYS A 43 33.37 -4.66 -4.88
C LYS A 43 32.49 -3.81 -3.95
N LEU A 44 32.42 -4.17 -2.66
CA LEU A 44 31.68 -3.41 -1.66
C LEU A 44 32.20 -1.98 -1.51
N LYS A 45 33.52 -1.79 -1.60
CA LYS A 45 34.15 -0.46 -1.55
C LYS A 45 33.73 0.42 -2.74
N VAL A 46 33.70 -0.14 -3.95
CA VAL A 46 33.22 0.57 -5.15
C VAL A 46 31.74 0.93 -5.03
N GLU A 47 30.91 0.04 -4.48
CA GLU A 47 29.48 0.30 -4.23
C GLU A 47 29.29 1.40 -3.18
N LEU A 48 30.06 1.38 -2.09
CA LEU A 48 30.04 2.43 -1.07
C LEU A 48 30.45 3.80 -1.64
N ASP A 49 31.49 3.86 -2.46
CA ASP A 49 31.91 5.10 -3.13
C ASP A 49 30.83 5.62 -4.09
N ALA A 50 30.13 4.73 -4.79
CA ALA A 50 29.02 5.11 -5.65
C ALA A 50 27.84 5.68 -4.85
N ILE A 51 27.47 5.04 -3.74
CA ILE A 51 26.41 5.53 -2.84
C ILE A 51 26.82 6.88 -2.23
N GLY A 52 28.07 7.05 -1.81
CA GLY A 52 28.59 8.31 -1.29
C GLY A 52 28.47 9.46 -2.28
N ARG A 53 28.80 9.23 -3.56
CA ARG A 53 28.62 10.22 -4.63
C ARG A 53 27.16 10.57 -4.88
N GLU A 54 26.26 9.59 -4.86
CA GLU A 54 24.82 9.80 -5.02
C GLU A 54 24.24 10.62 -3.85
N ILE A 55 24.64 10.31 -2.61
CA ILE A 55 24.23 11.09 -1.43
C ILE A 55 24.71 12.54 -1.56
N GLN A 56 25.96 12.76 -1.95
CA GLN A 56 26.51 14.10 -2.13
C GLN A 56 25.72 14.91 -3.18
N SER A 57 25.39 14.30 -4.33
CA SER A 57 24.56 14.91 -5.37
C SER A 57 23.16 15.28 -4.86
N ARG A 58 22.54 14.42 -4.03
CA ARG A 58 21.24 14.72 -3.41
C ARG A 58 21.31 15.87 -2.42
N VAL A 59 22.38 15.95 -1.62
CA VAL A 59 22.61 17.06 -0.68
C VAL A 59 22.72 18.38 -1.44
N GLU A 60 23.49 18.42 -2.54
CA GLU A 60 23.63 19.60 -3.39
C GLU A 60 22.28 20.03 -3.98
N ARG A 61 21.49 19.10 -4.53
CA ARG A 61 20.13 19.39 -5.02
C ARG A 61 19.19 19.92 -3.94
N ILE A 62 19.24 19.37 -2.73
CA ILE A 62 18.42 19.84 -1.61
C ILE A 62 18.82 21.27 -1.25
N GLN A 63 20.11 21.58 -1.25
CA GLN A 63 20.63 22.91 -0.97
C GLN A 63 20.17 23.92 -2.03
N GLU A 64 20.26 23.57 -3.32
CA GLU A 64 19.75 24.42 -4.42
C GLU A 64 18.26 24.73 -4.27
N VAL A 65 17.43 23.72 -3.95
CA VAL A 65 15.99 23.91 -3.75
C VAL A 65 15.71 24.81 -2.53
N LYS A 66 16.49 24.67 -1.46
CA LYS A 66 16.37 25.50 -0.25
C LYS A 66 16.72 26.96 -0.54
N ASP A 67 17.77 27.19 -1.30
CA ASP A 67 18.20 28.54 -1.68
C ASP A 67 17.20 29.18 -2.64
N GLY A 68 16.70 28.44 -3.64
CA GLY A 68 15.64 28.91 -4.53
C GLY A 68 14.32 29.22 -3.81
N ARG A 69 13.94 28.42 -2.81
CA ARG A 69 12.76 28.68 -1.98
C ARG A 69 12.92 29.95 -1.13
N THR A 70 14.11 30.19 -0.60
CA THR A 70 14.44 31.40 0.16
C THR A 70 14.33 32.64 -0.72
N GLU A 71 14.87 32.59 -1.95
CA GLU A 71 14.82 33.70 -2.89
C GLU A 71 13.38 33.99 -3.36
N LEU A 72 12.61 32.95 -3.68
CA LEU A 72 11.19 33.07 -4.03
C LEU A 72 10.38 33.68 -2.88
N HIS A 73 10.63 33.23 -1.65
CA HIS A 73 9.96 33.79 -0.47
C HIS A 73 10.31 35.26 -0.26
N ARG A 74 11.59 35.64 -0.40
CA ARG A 74 12.05 37.03 -0.34
C ARG A 74 11.37 37.90 -1.40
N SER A 75 11.31 37.42 -2.64
CA SER A 75 10.63 38.14 -3.74
C SER A 75 9.13 38.31 -3.48
N LYS A 76 8.45 37.28 -2.97
CA LYS A 76 7.02 37.33 -2.65
C LYS A 76 6.71 38.29 -1.51
N VAL A 77 7.56 38.30 -0.48
CA VAL A 77 7.46 39.26 0.63
C VAL A 77 7.66 40.69 0.12
N GLN A 78 8.62 40.93 -0.77
CA GLN A 78 8.87 42.27 -1.33
C GLN A 78 7.72 42.76 -2.24
N GLU A 79 7.11 41.86 -3.01
CA GLU A 79 5.91 42.12 -3.80
C GLU A 79 4.73 42.51 -2.89
N LEU A 80 4.47 41.72 -1.84
CA LEU A 80 3.40 42.00 -0.87
C LEU A 80 3.63 43.30 -0.09
N VAL A 81 4.87 43.61 0.31
CA VAL A 81 5.21 44.90 0.96
C VAL A 81 4.91 46.07 0.02
N SER A 82 5.19 45.93 -1.27
CA SER A 82 4.89 46.96 -2.27
C SER A 82 3.38 47.13 -2.46
N GLU A 83 2.64 46.03 -2.45
CA GLU A 83 1.17 46.02 -2.56
C GLU A 83 0.49 46.61 -1.32
N ILE A 84 0.95 46.27 -0.11
CA ILE A 84 0.48 46.89 1.15
C ILE A 84 0.73 48.40 1.14
N ASN A 85 1.94 48.85 0.77
CA ASN A 85 2.23 50.28 0.66
C ASN A 85 1.32 50.99 -0.36
N SER A 86 0.92 50.31 -1.43
CA SER A 86 -0.03 50.86 -2.42
C SER A 86 -1.47 50.93 -1.90
N LEU A 87 -1.90 49.94 -1.11
CA LEU A 87 -3.24 49.87 -0.52
C LEU A 87 -3.40 50.82 0.68
N GLU A 88 -2.35 51.03 1.46
CA GLU A 88 -2.30 52.00 2.56
C GLU A 88 -2.47 53.44 2.06
N MET A 89 -2.06 53.70 0.82
CA MET A 89 -2.30 54.97 0.12
C MET A 89 -3.71 55.08 -0.51
N ALA A 90 -4.46 53.97 -0.63
CA ALA A 90 -5.67 53.89 -1.46
C ALA A 90 -7.01 53.67 -0.73
N GLY A 91 -7.06 53.31 0.56
CA GLY A 91 -8.36 52.94 1.16
C GLY A 91 -8.49 53.12 2.67
N ARG A 92 -9.10 54.23 3.11
CA ARG A 92 -9.76 54.34 4.42
C ARG A 92 -11.24 54.00 4.27
N GLU A 93 -11.64 52.76 4.60
CA GLU A 93 -13.02 52.43 4.96
C GLU A 93 -13.11 51.72 6.32
N PRO A 94 -14.06 52.06 7.22
CA PRO A 94 -13.93 51.73 8.64
C PRO A 94 -14.40 50.32 9.05
N LYS A 95 -15.14 49.58 8.22
CA LYS A 95 -15.76 48.29 8.63
C LYS A 95 -15.05 47.03 8.13
N ALA A 96 -14.28 47.11 7.04
CA ALA A 96 -13.35 46.05 6.64
C ALA A 96 -12.09 46.02 7.55
N SER A 97 -11.80 47.14 8.22
CA SER A 97 -10.68 47.33 9.14
C SER A 97 -10.71 46.35 10.31
N ASP A 98 -11.87 46.14 10.94
CA ASP A 98 -11.97 45.34 12.17
C ASP A 98 -11.81 43.83 11.90
N HIS A 99 -12.41 43.31 10.83
CA HIS A 99 -12.29 41.89 10.47
C HIS A 99 -10.91 41.54 9.93
N ALA A 100 -10.29 42.46 9.16
CA ALA A 100 -8.92 42.33 8.71
C ALA A 100 -7.93 42.37 9.90
N GLN A 101 -8.18 43.21 10.92
CA GLN A 101 -7.38 43.24 12.15
C GLN A 101 -7.47 41.92 12.92
N ILE A 102 -8.66 41.35 13.10
CA ILE A 102 -8.84 40.07 13.81
C ILE A 102 -8.10 38.93 13.08
N LEU A 103 -8.22 38.86 11.75
CA LEU A 103 -7.53 37.84 10.96
C LEU A 103 -6.00 38.01 11.02
N HIS A 104 -5.52 39.26 10.97
CA HIS A 104 -4.10 39.59 11.08
C HIS A 104 -3.54 39.22 12.45
N GLU A 105 -4.27 39.52 13.54
CA GLU A 105 -3.83 39.15 14.88
C GLU A 105 -3.81 37.63 15.05
N LYS A 106 -4.83 36.91 14.54
CA LYS A 106 -4.85 35.45 14.55
C LYS A 106 -3.68 34.83 13.76
N HIS A 107 -3.40 35.32 12.56
CA HIS A 107 -2.25 34.86 11.78
C HIS A 107 -0.94 35.17 12.50
N LYS A 108 -0.82 36.34 13.13
CA LYS A 108 0.34 36.71 13.92
C LYS A 108 0.54 35.74 15.10
N GLU A 109 -0.50 35.45 15.88
CA GLU A 109 -0.48 34.45 16.94
C GLU A 109 -0.06 33.05 16.43
N GLU A 110 -0.61 32.61 15.29
CA GLU A 110 -0.24 31.34 14.65
C GLU A 110 1.24 31.33 14.22
N THR A 111 1.73 32.42 13.63
CA THR A 111 3.14 32.55 13.22
C THR A 111 4.09 32.59 14.42
N GLU A 112 3.73 33.28 15.50
CA GLU A 112 4.50 33.32 16.74
C GLU A 112 4.57 31.93 17.39
N ALA A 113 3.45 31.20 17.42
CA ALA A 113 3.41 29.83 17.91
C ALA A 113 4.28 28.88 17.07
N ILE A 114 4.25 29.02 15.74
CA ILE A 114 5.12 28.25 14.83
C ILE A 114 6.59 28.60 15.07
N ASN A 115 6.94 29.88 15.15
CA ASN A 115 8.31 30.33 15.38
C ASN A 115 8.87 29.86 16.73
N ALA A 116 8.06 29.92 17.79
CA ALA A 116 8.43 29.36 19.10
C ALA A 116 8.71 27.85 19.02
N LYS A 117 7.95 27.12 18.18
CA LYS A 117 8.16 25.70 17.93
C LYS A 117 9.44 25.43 17.16
N VAL A 118 9.74 26.24 16.14
CA VAL A 118 10.99 26.15 15.35
C VAL A 118 12.21 26.34 16.26
N ILE A 119 12.24 27.40 17.06
CA ILE A 119 13.34 27.66 18.01
C ILE A 119 13.51 26.50 19.00
N GLN A 120 12.39 25.93 19.49
CA GLN A 120 12.43 24.76 20.37
C GLN A 120 13.09 23.56 19.68
N LEU A 121 12.76 23.31 18.40
CA LEU A 121 13.30 22.20 17.63
C LEU A 121 14.77 22.40 17.25
N GLU A 122 15.18 23.62 16.90
CA GLU A 122 16.58 23.97 16.63
C GLU A 122 17.46 23.68 17.86
N LYS A 123 17.02 24.09 19.05
CA LYS A 123 17.74 23.80 20.30
C LYS A 123 17.84 22.29 20.58
N GLN A 124 16.80 21.52 20.23
CA GLN A 124 16.83 20.05 20.35
C GLN A 124 17.79 19.41 19.34
N LEU A 125 17.87 19.97 18.13
CA LEU A 125 18.79 19.50 17.08
C LEU A 125 20.25 19.75 17.48
N GLU A 126 20.59 20.96 17.92
CA GLU A 126 21.93 21.30 18.43
C GLU A 126 22.34 20.35 19.57
N GLN A 127 21.42 20.06 20.49
CA GLN A 127 21.66 19.10 21.57
C GLN A 127 21.95 17.69 21.04
N LYS A 128 21.24 17.24 19.99
CA LYS A 128 21.46 15.93 19.38
C LYS A 128 22.80 15.85 18.65
N GLU A 129 23.15 16.87 17.88
CA GLU A 129 24.43 16.95 17.17
C GLU A 129 25.62 16.92 18.15
N ALA A 130 25.51 17.63 19.27
CA ALA A 130 26.52 17.58 20.33
C ALA A 130 26.68 16.18 20.94
N GLN A 131 25.57 15.47 21.15
CA GLN A 131 25.58 14.09 21.63
C GLN A 131 26.20 13.13 20.61
N GLU A 132 25.89 13.29 19.33
CA GLU A 132 26.43 12.47 18.24
C GLU A 132 27.94 12.65 18.10
N SER A 133 28.43 13.90 18.15
CA SER A 133 29.87 14.19 18.18
C SER A 133 30.58 13.52 19.36
N ALA A 134 29.98 13.55 20.56
CA ALA A 134 30.54 12.88 21.74
C ALA A 134 30.61 11.35 21.56
N ILE A 135 29.58 10.74 20.96
CA ILE A 135 29.56 9.31 20.63
C ILE A 135 30.67 8.97 19.62
N CYS A 136 30.82 9.76 18.55
CA CYS A 136 31.88 9.57 17.56
C CYS A 136 33.28 9.62 18.18
N GLN A 137 33.53 10.58 19.07
CA GLN A 137 34.81 10.71 19.77
C GLN A 137 35.10 9.49 20.66
N LEU A 138 34.12 9.04 21.44
CA LEU A 138 34.26 7.86 22.30
C LEU A 138 34.47 6.58 21.49
N ASN A 139 33.74 6.41 20.39
CA ASN A 139 33.90 5.25 19.49
C ASN A 139 35.30 5.21 18.86
N THR A 140 35.84 6.38 18.47
CA THR A 140 37.21 6.50 17.92
C THR A 140 38.26 6.06 18.95
N LYS A 141 38.12 6.50 20.22
CA LYS A 141 39.03 6.08 21.30
C LYS A 141 38.95 4.57 21.58
N LEU A 142 37.74 4.01 21.56
CA LEU A 142 37.50 2.59 21.75
C LEU A 142 38.16 1.75 20.65
N GLN A 143 38.00 2.17 19.38
CA GLN A 143 38.64 1.52 18.22
C GLN A 143 40.17 1.62 18.27
N ALA A 144 40.71 2.71 18.82
CA ALA A 144 42.15 2.89 19.02
C ALA A 144 42.73 2.09 20.19
N GLY A 145 41.92 1.30 20.92
CA GLY A 145 42.37 0.50 22.07
C GLY A 145 42.77 1.34 23.29
N GLN A 146 42.29 2.58 23.39
CA GLN A 146 42.54 3.44 24.55
C GLN A 146 41.65 3.02 25.73
N ASN A 147 42.21 2.99 26.94
CA ASN A 147 41.42 2.77 28.14
C ASN A 147 40.54 3.99 28.43
N LEU A 148 39.22 3.79 28.51
CA LEU A 148 38.26 4.81 28.90
C LEU A 148 38.48 5.22 30.37
N SER A 149 38.40 6.52 30.64
CA SER A 149 38.41 7.03 32.02
C SER A 149 37.12 6.66 32.76
N LYS A 150 37.15 6.77 34.09
CA LYS A 150 35.95 6.55 34.93
C LYS A 150 34.86 7.60 34.66
N GLU A 151 35.23 8.85 34.36
CA GLU A 151 34.27 9.88 33.94
C GLU A 151 33.62 9.55 32.59
N GLU A 152 34.40 9.10 31.60
CA GLU A 152 33.89 8.74 30.26
C GLU A 152 32.89 7.58 30.32
N CYS A 153 33.14 6.58 31.19
CA CYS A 153 32.18 5.51 31.46
C CYS A 153 30.88 6.01 32.13
N GLN A 154 30.97 7.00 33.02
CA GLN A 154 29.77 7.60 33.63
C GLN A 154 28.95 8.40 32.61
N ASP A 155 29.61 9.11 31.70
CA ASP A 155 28.94 9.87 30.64
C ASP A 155 28.28 8.95 29.59
N LEU A 156 28.93 7.83 29.24
CA LEU A 156 28.32 6.76 28.44
C LEU A 156 27.05 6.21 29.09
N TYR A 157 27.08 5.94 30.40
CA TYR A 157 25.90 5.45 31.10
C TYR A 157 24.74 6.47 31.09
N LYS A 158 25.03 7.77 31.24
CA LYS A 158 24.02 8.84 31.12
C LYS A 158 23.44 8.90 29.70
N LEU A 159 24.29 8.83 28.68
CA LEU A 159 23.86 8.79 27.27
C LEU A 159 22.97 7.59 26.99
N MET A 160 23.32 6.40 27.48
CA MET A 160 22.53 5.18 27.32
C MET A 160 21.14 5.31 27.97
N LYS A 161 21.05 5.94 29.15
CA LYS A 161 19.75 6.23 29.80
C LYS A 161 18.91 7.24 29.03
N ILE A 162 19.53 8.26 28.41
CA ILE A 162 18.82 9.22 27.55
C ILE A 162 18.31 8.51 26.29
N TRP A 163 19.16 7.72 25.63
CA TRP A 163 18.81 6.93 24.45
C TRP A 163 17.65 5.99 24.72
N GLN A 164 17.67 5.26 25.85
CA GLN A 164 16.57 4.37 26.23
C GLN A 164 15.25 5.14 26.39
N LYS A 165 15.26 6.31 27.06
CA LYS A 165 14.07 7.15 27.18
C LYS A 165 13.59 7.68 25.83
N CYS A 166 14.49 8.11 24.95
CA CYS A 166 14.14 8.56 23.60
C CYS A 166 13.51 7.42 22.78
N LEU A 167 14.08 6.22 22.86
CA LEU A 167 13.56 5.04 22.18
C LEU A 167 12.15 4.68 22.69
N ASP A 168 11.93 4.70 24.01
CA ASP A 168 10.62 4.45 24.61
C ASP A 168 9.57 5.50 24.17
N GLN A 169 9.97 6.78 24.11
CA GLN A 169 9.10 7.86 23.65
C GLN A 169 8.73 7.72 22.17
N GLU A 170 9.70 7.43 21.30
CA GLU A 170 9.43 7.22 19.87
C GLU A 170 8.58 5.98 19.63
N HIS A 171 8.83 4.89 20.36
CA HIS A 171 7.99 3.70 20.30
C HIS A 171 6.54 4.01 20.74
N ALA A 172 6.36 4.79 21.81
CA ALA A 172 5.04 5.22 22.26
C ALA A 172 4.33 6.13 21.23
N ARG A 173 5.07 7.06 20.62
CA ARG A 173 4.55 7.94 19.54
C ARG A 173 4.12 7.14 18.32
N LEU A 174 4.96 6.19 17.87
CA LEU A 174 4.65 5.34 16.73
C LEU A 174 3.44 4.44 17.00
N LYS A 175 3.37 3.84 18.20
CA LYS A 175 2.22 3.05 18.60
C LYS A 175 0.92 3.86 18.61
N ASN A 176 0.96 5.08 19.16
CA ASN A 176 -0.21 5.96 19.21
C ASN A 176 -0.66 6.41 17.81
N THR A 177 0.29 6.83 16.96
CA THR A 177 -0.02 7.22 15.57
C THR A 177 -0.61 6.06 14.78
N PHE A 178 -0.07 4.85 14.91
CA PHE A 178 -0.62 3.66 14.26
C PHE A 178 -2.06 3.36 14.71
N VAL A 179 -2.33 3.42 16.02
CA VAL A 179 -3.69 3.21 16.57
C VAL A 179 -4.66 4.27 16.04
N ASN A 180 -4.26 5.54 16.00
CA ASN A 180 -5.11 6.62 15.49
C ASN A 180 -5.37 6.50 13.98
N LEU A 181 -4.34 6.17 13.19
CA LEU A 181 -4.49 5.94 11.76
C LEU A 181 -5.40 4.75 11.47
N THR A 182 -5.26 3.65 12.23
CA THR A 182 -6.14 2.48 12.10
C THR A 182 -7.58 2.83 12.43
N LYS A 183 -7.81 3.61 13.49
CA LYS A 183 -9.16 4.07 13.86
C LYS A 183 -9.75 4.95 12.75
N ARG A 184 -8.97 5.88 12.21
CA ARG A 184 -9.41 6.78 11.12
C ARG A 184 -9.69 6.01 9.82
N ASP A 185 -8.86 5.04 9.46
CA ASP A 185 -9.08 4.21 8.26
C ASP A 185 -10.38 3.41 8.37
N ARG A 186 -10.66 2.83 9.54
CA ARG A 186 -11.93 2.15 9.80
C ARG A 186 -13.12 3.09 9.65
N LEU A 187 -13.10 4.24 10.32
CA LEU A 187 -14.17 5.23 10.23
C LEU A 187 -14.39 5.70 8.79
N ASN A 188 -13.32 6.04 8.07
CA ASN A 188 -13.42 6.45 6.66
C ASN A 188 -14.01 5.33 5.77
N ARG A 189 -13.66 4.07 6.03
CA ARG A 189 -14.17 2.92 5.29
C ARG A 189 -15.66 2.71 5.58
N ASP A 190 -16.06 2.81 6.83
CA ASP A 190 -17.46 2.70 7.26
C ASP A 190 -18.28 3.82 6.62
N GLU A 191 -17.83 5.07 6.67
CA GLU A 191 -18.47 6.23 6.02
C GLU A 191 -18.59 6.05 4.50
N LEU A 192 -17.53 5.59 3.83
CA LEU A 192 -17.58 5.32 2.39
C LEU A 192 -18.57 4.20 2.04
N GLN A 193 -18.64 3.16 2.88
CA GLN A 193 -19.58 2.07 2.69
C GLN A 193 -21.02 2.53 2.93
N GLU A 194 -21.29 3.29 3.98
CA GLU A 194 -22.60 3.89 4.27
C GLU A 194 -23.05 4.79 3.13
N ASN A 195 -22.19 5.70 2.67
CA ASN A 195 -22.48 6.57 1.53
C ASN A 195 -22.82 5.77 0.27
N ARG A 196 -22.10 4.68 0.01
CA ARG A 196 -22.37 3.80 -1.13
C ARG A 196 -23.73 3.11 -1.00
N GLN A 197 -24.04 2.57 0.18
CA GLN A 197 -25.32 1.93 0.45
C GLN A 197 -26.48 2.91 0.32
N GLU A 198 -26.31 4.15 0.78
CA GLU A 198 -27.34 5.18 0.69
C GLU A 198 -27.58 5.61 -0.76
N LEU A 199 -26.53 5.71 -1.57
CA LEU A 199 -26.66 5.93 -3.02
C LEU A 199 -27.38 4.78 -3.72
N ILE A 200 -27.09 3.53 -3.34
CA ILE A 200 -27.79 2.35 -3.87
C ILE A 200 -29.28 2.45 -3.57
N LYS A 201 -29.66 2.68 -2.30
CA LYS A 201 -31.07 2.86 -1.90
C LYS A 201 -31.73 4.03 -2.63
N GLY A 202 -31.02 5.16 -2.74
CA GLY A 202 -31.50 6.34 -3.44
C GLY A 202 -31.79 6.05 -4.92
N LEU A 203 -30.86 5.39 -5.62
CA LEU A 203 -31.03 5.02 -7.02
C LEU A 203 -32.02 3.87 -7.24
N GLU A 204 -32.21 2.97 -6.28
CA GLU A 204 -33.30 1.98 -6.32
C GLU A 204 -34.68 2.63 -6.25
N SER A 205 -34.81 3.71 -5.46
CA SER A 205 -36.07 4.45 -5.30
C SER A 205 -36.40 5.35 -6.50
N MET A 206 -35.36 5.83 -7.19
CA MET A 206 -35.51 6.57 -8.45
C MET A 206 -35.69 5.54 -9.56
N MET A 207 -36.89 5.44 -10.14
CA MET A 207 -37.19 4.53 -11.27
C MET A 207 -36.40 4.94 -12.52
N ILE A 208 -35.09 4.78 -12.51
CA ILE A 208 -34.21 5.09 -13.63
C ILE A 208 -34.35 3.93 -14.61
N ASP A 209 -35.09 4.18 -15.69
CA ASP A 209 -35.30 3.25 -16.79
C ASP A 209 -33.96 2.67 -17.29
N GLY A 210 -34.00 1.41 -17.73
CA GLY A 210 -32.84 0.55 -18.05
C GLY A 210 -31.89 1.00 -19.17
N CYS A 211 -31.85 2.30 -19.50
CA CYS A 211 -30.91 2.94 -20.44
C CYS A 211 -29.91 3.90 -19.78
N ALA A 212 -29.87 3.99 -18.45
CA ALA A 212 -28.89 4.83 -17.77
C ALA A 212 -27.46 4.26 -17.85
N ILE A 213 -26.49 5.16 -18.07
CA ILE A 213 -25.05 4.81 -18.11
C ILE A 213 -24.59 4.27 -16.76
N ILE A 214 -25.07 4.86 -15.68
CA ILE A 214 -24.89 4.42 -14.30
C ILE A 214 -26.24 3.97 -13.76
N GLY A 215 -26.30 2.78 -13.18
CA GLY A 215 -27.52 2.27 -12.56
C GLY A 215 -27.24 1.14 -11.57
N ILE A 216 -28.31 0.46 -11.17
CA ILE A 216 -28.25 -0.67 -10.25
C ILE A 216 -28.15 -1.97 -11.04
N LYS A 217 -27.11 -2.75 -10.78
CA LYS A 217 -26.99 -4.15 -11.23
C LYS A 217 -27.24 -5.07 -10.05
N ARG A 218 -28.04 -6.12 -10.26
CA ARG A 218 -28.26 -7.18 -9.26
C ARG A 218 -27.23 -8.28 -9.48
N MET A 219 -26.12 -8.21 -8.75
CA MET A 219 -25.02 -9.17 -8.83
C MET A 219 -25.51 -10.55 -8.40
N GLY A 220 -25.35 -11.56 -9.25
CA GLY A 220 -25.82 -12.93 -9.01
C GLY A 220 -27.27 -13.21 -9.45
N GLN A 221 -27.94 -12.24 -10.07
CA GLN A 221 -29.20 -12.46 -10.78
C GLN A 221 -28.92 -12.92 -12.21
N LEU A 222 -29.60 -13.95 -12.69
CA LEU A 222 -29.46 -14.42 -14.07
C LEU A 222 -29.93 -13.37 -15.07
N ASP A 223 -29.14 -13.18 -16.14
CA ASP A 223 -29.63 -12.53 -17.36
C ASP A 223 -30.58 -13.48 -18.08
N GLU A 224 -31.85 -13.10 -18.17
CA GLU A 224 -32.91 -13.93 -18.75
C GLU A 224 -32.84 -13.95 -20.29
N LYS A 225 -32.20 -12.96 -20.93
CA LYS A 225 -32.21 -12.81 -22.40
C LYS A 225 -31.64 -14.03 -23.14
N PRO A 226 -30.48 -14.60 -22.73
CA PRO A 226 -29.98 -15.87 -23.26
C PRO A 226 -30.99 -17.01 -23.21
N PHE A 227 -31.70 -17.15 -22.09
CA PHE A 227 -32.67 -18.23 -21.88
C PHE A 227 -33.87 -18.06 -22.80
N HIS A 228 -34.43 -16.85 -22.89
CA HIS A 228 -35.50 -16.54 -23.84
C HIS A 228 -35.09 -16.82 -25.28
N HIS A 229 -33.88 -16.43 -25.69
CA HIS A 229 -33.41 -16.69 -27.05
C HIS A 229 -33.21 -18.19 -27.33
N ALA A 230 -32.65 -18.94 -26.39
CA ALA A 230 -32.47 -20.38 -26.52
C ALA A 230 -33.82 -21.12 -26.59
N CYS A 231 -34.75 -20.80 -25.69
CA CYS A 231 -36.10 -21.38 -25.66
C CYS A 231 -36.92 -21.03 -26.90
N LYS A 232 -36.85 -19.78 -27.40
CA LYS A 232 -37.48 -19.40 -28.68
C LYS A 232 -36.98 -20.24 -29.86
N ARG A 233 -35.73 -20.66 -29.87
CA ARG A 233 -35.19 -21.53 -30.93
C ARG A 233 -35.63 -22.98 -30.77
N LYS A 234 -35.65 -23.49 -29.53
CA LYS A 234 -35.90 -24.90 -29.21
C LYS A 234 -37.38 -25.27 -29.13
N TYR A 235 -38.25 -24.33 -28.73
CA TYR A 235 -39.66 -24.59 -28.39
C TYR A 235 -40.62 -23.63 -29.10
N ARG A 236 -40.36 -23.29 -30.37
CA ARG A 236 -41.10 -22.26 -31.14
C ARG A 236 -42.62 -22.33 -30.98
N ASP A 237 -43.19 -23.53 -31.09
CA ASP A 237 -44.64 -23.75 -31.09
C ASP A 237 -45.18 -24.26 -29.73
N ASP A 238 -44.31 -24.35 -28.72
CA ASP A 238 -44.61 -25.00 -27.44
C ASP A 238 -44.14 -24.13 -26.26
N ASP A 239 -44.82 -22.99 -26.11
CA ASP A 239 -44.66 -22.00 -25.03
C ASP A 239 -43.19 -21.63 -24.72
N PRO A 240 -42.48 -20.99 -25.66
CA PRO A 240 -41.07 -20.67 -25.47
C PRO A 240 -40.84 -19.67 -24.33
N GLU A 241 -41.75 -18.71 -24.12
CA GLU A 241 -41.71 -17.77 -23.01
C GLU A 241 -41.89 -18.45 -21.65
N GLY A 242 -42.91 -19.27 -21.46
CA GLY A 242 -43.14 -19.96 -20.19
C GLY A 242 -42.03 -20.96 -19.86
N LYS A 243 -41.47 -21.63 -20.87
CA LYS A 243 -40.31 -22.51 -20.67
C LYS A 243 -39.04 -21.76 -20.31
N ALA A 244 -38.79 -20.60 -20.92
CA ALA A 244 -37.67 -19.75 -20.53
C ALA A 244 -37.79 -19.29 -19.07
N ALA A 245 -38.97 -18.82 -18.66
CA ALA A 245 -39.22 -18.38 -17.28
C ALA A 245 -39.02 -19.52 -16.26
N ARG A 246 -39.51 -20.73 -16.58
CA ARG A 246 -39.28 -21.93 -15.75
C ARG A 246 -37.79 -22.29 -15.66
N LEU A 247 -37.07 -22.21 -16.78
CA LEU A 247 -35.65 -22.53 -16.83
C LEU A 247 -34.82 -21.53 -16.02
N VAL A 248 -35.05 -20.22 -16.21
CA VAL A 248 -34.42 -19.16 -15.40
C VAL A 248 -34.69 -19.38 -13.92
N SER A 249 -35.95 -19.62 -13.54
CA SER A 249 -36.33 -19.84 -12.14
C SER A 249 -35.63 -21.08 -11.55
N SER A 250 -35.61 -22.19 -12.29
CA SER A 250 -34.93 -23.42 -11.87
C SER A 250 -33.44 -23.19 -11.65
N TRP A 251 -32.77 -22.48 -12.55
CA TRP A 251 -31.34 -22.18 -12.41
C TRP A 251 -31.07 -21.17 -11.31
N GLN A 252 -31.92 -20.16 -11.12
CA GLN A 252 -31.78 -19.20 -10.03
C GLN A 252 -31.90 -19.89 -8.66
N GLU A 253 -32.77 -20.90 -8.52
CA GLU A 253 -32.84 -21.73 -7.32
C GLU A 253 -31.65 -22.68 -7.18
N GLU A 254 -31.11 -23.20 -8.28
CA GLU A 254 -29.90 -24.02 -8.26
C GLU A 254 -28.69 -23.19 -7.77
N LEU A 255 -28.54 -21.95 -8.23
CA LEU A 255 -27.49 -21.01 -7.82
C LEU A 255 -27.50 -20.69 -6.32
N LYS A 256 -28.67 -20.80 -5.67
CA LYS A 256 -28.81 -20.55 -4.22
C LYS A 256 -28.31 -21.71 -3.36
N LYS A 257 -28.14 -22.91 -3.94
CA LYS A 257 -27.77 -24.11 -3.19
C LYS A 257 -26.29 -24.06 -2.82
N THR A 258 -26.00 -23.91 -1.53
CA THR A 258 -24.63 -23.94 -1.00
C THR A 258 -23.93 -25.29 -1.21
N SER A 259 -24.68 -26.38 -1.42
CA SER A 259 -24.13 -27.70 -1.72
C SER A 259 -23.59 -27.82 -3.15
N TRP A 260 -23.89 -26.88 -4.04
CA TRP A 260 -23.35 -26.84 -5.39
C TRP A 260 -22.40 -25.67 -5.54
N HIS A 261 -21.10 -25.96 -5.54
CA HIS A 261 -20.01 -25.00 -5.61
C HIS A 261 -19.02 -25.41 -6.71
N PRO A 262 -19.36 -25.18 -7.99
CA PRO A 262 -18.55 -25.60 -9.13
C PRO A 262 -17.37 -24.64 -9.35
N PHE A 263 -16.42 -24.61 -8.41
CA PHE A 263 -15.22 -23.78 -8.50
C PHE A 263 -13.97 -24.64 -8.37
N THR A 264 -12.95 -24.25 -9.10
CA THR A 264 -11.60 -24.80 -9.03
C THR A 264 -10.62 -23.69 -8.70
N THR A 265 -9.55 -24.02 -7.98
CA THR A 265 -8.52 -23.06 -7.60
C THR A 265 -7.44 -23.01 -8.65
N ILE A 266 -7.13 -21.81 -9.15
CA ILE A 266 -5.99 -21.54 -10.02
C ILE A 266 -5.03 -20.57 -9.35
N GLN A 267 -3.75 -20.70 -9.65
CA GLN A 267 -2.73 -19.78 -9.13
C GLN A 267 -2.54 -18.61 -10.12
N VAL A 268 -2.78 -17.38 -9.67
CA VAL A 268 -2.59 -16.16 -10.45
C VAL A 268 -1.74 -15.20 -9.65
N ASP A 269 -0.55 -14.84 -10.16
CA ASP A 269 0.41 -13.94 -9.51
C ASP A 269 0.83 -14.38 -8.08
N GLY A 270 0.83 -15.70 -7.83
CA GLY A 270 1.17 -16.27 -6.52
C GLY A 270 0.01 -16.31 -5.53
N GLU A 271 -1.18 -15.83 -5.91
CA GLU A 271 -2.41 -15.95 -5.12
C GLU A 271 -3.35 -17.03 -5.69
N ASP A 272 -3.98 -17.79 -4.80
CA ASP A 272 -5.00 -18.77 -5.15
C ASP A 272 -6.33 -18.04 -5.45
N LYS A 273 -6.84 -18.20 -6.67
CA LYS A 273 -8.12 -17.63 -7.11
C LYS A 273 -9.09 -18.73 -7.51
N GLU A 274 -10.32 -18.65 -7.02
CA GLU A 274 -11.41 -19.53 -7.43
C GLU A 274 -11.98 -19.08 -8.78
N VAL A 275 -12.00 -19.99 -9.74
CA VAL A 275 -12.66 -19.82 -11.04
C VAL A 275 -13.70 -20.91 -11.23
N VAL A 276 -14.72 -20.65 -12.05
CA VAL A 276 -15.79 -21.63 -12.28
C VAL A 276 -15.20 -22.85 -12.99
N ASP A 277 -15.55 -24.05 -12.49
CA ASP A 277 -15.14 -25.31 -13.08
C ASP A 277 -15.94 -25.58 -14.38
N GLU A 278 -15.23 -25.51 -15.49
CA GLU A 278 -15.76 -25.78 -16.84
C GLU A 278 -16.20 -27.24 -17.03
N ASP A 279 -15.69 -28.15 -16.22
CA ASP A 279 -15.99 -29.58 -16.29
C ASP A 279 -17.14 -30.01 -15.38
N ASP A 280 -17.77 -29.07 -14.65
CA ASP A 280 -18.92 -29.36 -13.81
C ASP A 280 -20.03 -30.06 -14.62
N PRO A 281 -20.54 -31.22 -14.14
CA PRO A 281 -21.54 -32.00 -14.88
C PRO A 281 -22.82 -31.25 -15.22
N LYS A 282 -23.29 -30.36 -14.33
CA LYS A 282 -24.52 -29.59 -14.56
C LYS A 282 -24.29 -28.47 -15.57
N LEU A 283 -23.14 -27.79 -15.52
CA LEU A 283 -22.76 -26.78 -16.51
C LEU A 283 -22.55 -27.40 -17.89
N ARG A 284 -21.91 -28.57 -17.98
CA ARG A 284 -21.75 -29.33 -19.23
C ARG A 284 -23.09 -29.80 -19.81
N GLN A 285 -24.01 -30.24 -18.96
CA GLN A 285 -25.36 -30.59 -19.40
C GLN A 285 -26.11 -29.35 -19.93
N LEU A 286 -26.08 -28.24 -19.19
CA LEU A 286 -26.71 -26.99 -19.60
C LEU A 286 -26.19 -26.50 -20.96
N TRP A 287 -24.86 -26.57 -21.13
CA TRP A 287 -24.19 -26.23 -22.37
C TRP A 287 -24.65 -27.11 -23.53
N THR A 288 -24.71 -28.42 -23.33
CA THR A 288 -25.17 -29.38 -24.35
C THR A 288 -26.62 -29.11 -24.77
N GLU A 289 -27.48 -28.74 -23.82
CA GLU A 289 -28.91 -28.57 -24.07
C GLU A 289 -29.31 -27.21 -24.64
N PHE A 290 -28.61 -26.13 -24.26
CA PHE A 290 -29.01 -24.74 -24.54
C PHE A 290 -27.89 -23.85 -25.12
N GLY A 291 -26.66 -24.35 -25.17
CA GLY A 291 -25.50 -23.70 -25.79
C GLY A 291 -24.76 -22.69 -24.89
N ASP A 292 -23.68 -22.14 -25.45
CA ASP A 292 -22.75 -21.23 -24.76
C ASP A 292 -23.42 -20.04 -24.08
N SER A 293 -24.37 -19.40 -24.76
CA SER A 293 -24.97 -18.15 -24.26
C SER A 293 -25.69 -18.35 -22.92
N VAL A 294 -26.38 -19.48 -22.74
CA VAL A 294 -27.10 -19.79 -21.50
C VAL A 294 -26.13 -20.24 -20.42
N CYS A 295 -25.16 -21.09 -20.79
CA CYS A 295 -24.11 -21.56 -19.88
C CYS A 295 -23.30 -20.37 -19.32
N ASN A 296 -22.88 -19.44 -20.17
CA ASN A 296 -22.12 -18.25 -19.77
C ASN A 296 -22.94 -17.33 -18.85
N ALA A 297 -24.24 -17.19 -19.07
CA ALA A 297 -25.10 -16.41 -18.16
C ALA A 297 -25.12 -17.00 -16.74
N VAL A 298 -25.17 -18.34 -16.63
CA VAL A 298 -25.09 -19.05 -15.34
C VAL A 298 -23.71 -18.90 -14.71
N LYS A 299 -22.62 -19.04 -15.48
CA LYS A 299 -21.25 -18.85 -14.98
C LYS A 299 -21.00 -17.44 -14.46
N VAL A 300 -21.45 -16.42 -15.19
CA VAL A 300 -21.35 -15.02 -14.74
C VAL A 300 -22.09 -14.84 -13.42
N ALA A 301 -23.35 -15.30 -13.32
CA ALA A 301 -24.10 -15.22 -12.08
C ALA A 301 -23.44 -16.00 -10.92
N LEU A 302 -22.84 -17.16 -11.18
CA LEU A 302 -22.07 -17.93 -10.20
C LEU A 302 -20.88 -17.13 -9.68
N SER A 303 -20.06 -16.58 -10.57
CA SER A 303 -18.89 -15.77 -10.20
C SER A 303 -19.30 -14.54 -9.39
N GLU A 304 -20.36 -13.85 -9.81
CA GLU A 304 -20.91 -12.69 -9.08
C GLU A 304 -21.41 -13.07 -7.69
N LEU A 305 -22.09 -14.22 -7.53
CA LEU A 305 -22.48 -14.70 -6.21
C LEU A 305 -21.26 -15.04 -5.34
N ASN A 306 -20.19 -15.58 -5.92
CA ASN A 306 -18.98 -15.89 -5.16
C ASN A 306 -18.27 -14.62 -4.67
N GLU A 307 -18.25 -13.56 -5.49
CA GLU A 307 -17.62 -12.28 -5.14
C GLU A 307 -18.46 -11.47 -4.15
N TYR A 308 -19.78 -11.38 -4.37
CA TYR A 308 -20.65 -10.45 -3.63
C TYR A 308 -21.44 -11.09 -2.49
N SER A 309 -21.71 -12.41 -2.55
CA SER A 309 -22.48 -13.13 -1.53
C SER A 309 -22.01 -14.58 -1.38
N PRO A 310 -20.72 -14.82 -1.04
CA PRO A 310 -20.12 -16.17 -1.05
C PRO A 310 -20.87 -17.16 -0.14
N HIS A 311 -21.33 -16.67 1.01
CA HIS A 311 -22.06 -17.44 2.02
C HIS A 311 -23.58 -17.30 1.88
N GLY A 312 -24.06 -16.11 1.52
CA GLY A 312 -25.48 -15.79 1.48
C GLY A 312 -26.20 -16.30 0.23
N ARG A 313 -25.46 -16.49 -0.88
CA ARG A 313 -25.96 -16.95 -2.19
C ARG A 313 -27.24 -16.22 -2.64
N HIS A 314 -27.35 -14.94 -2.27
CA HIS A 314 -28.45 -14.08 -2.70
C HIS A 314 -27.92 -12.96 -3.58
N ALA A 315 -28.77 -12.47 -4.48
CA ALA A 315 -28.41 -11.34 -5.31
C ALA A 315 -28.14 -10.09 -4.45
N VAL A 316 -27.13 -9.32 -4.81
CA VAL A 316 -26.74 -8.08 -4.13
C VAL A 316 -26.79 -6.93 -5.12
N ASN A 317 -27.42 -5.82 -4.72
CA ASN A 317 -27.49 -4.64 -5.57
C ASN A 317 -26.17 -3.87 -5.49
N GLU A 318 -25.66 -3.46 -6.66
CA GLU A 318 -24.40 -2.75 -6.77
C GLU A 318 -24.51 -1.62 -7.81
N LEU A 319 -23.79 -0.53 -7.56
CA LEU A 319 -23.67 0.58 -8.51
C LEU A 319 -22.79 0.13 -9.68
N TRP A 320 -23.37 0.17 -10.87
CA TRP A 320 -22.74 -0.35 -12.06
C TRP A 320 -22.65 0.69 -13.16
N ASN A 321 -21.49 0.73 -13.81
CA ASN A 321 -21.30 1.49 -15.04
C ASN A 321 -21.54 0.53 -16.21
N PHE A 322 -22.72 0.62 -16.83
CA PHE A 322 -23.12 -0.23 -17.94
C PHE A 322 -22.36 0.07 -19.23
N ARG A 323 -21.81 1.29 -19.37
CA ARG A 323 -20.95 1.65 -20.51
C ARG A 323 -19.59 0.96 -20.44
N GLU A 324 -18.98 0.93 -19.25
CA GLU A 324 -17.64 0.36 -19.04
C GLU A 324 -17.66 -1.08 -18.54
N ALA A 325 -18.83 -1.67 -18.34
CA ALA A 325 -19.02 -3.02 -17.83
C ALA A 325 -18.24 -3.31 -16.54
N ARG A 326 -18.22 -2.34 -15.61
CA ARG A 326 -17.54 -2.44 -14.32
C ARG A 326 -18.33 -1.77 -13.20
N LYS A 327 -17.92 -2.06 -11.96
CA LYS A 327 -18.38 -1.35 -10.76
C LYS A 327 -18.19 0.15 -10.92
N ALA A 328 -19.24 0.92 -10.66
CA ALA A 328 -19.19 2.38 -10.71
C ALA A 328 -18.47 2.94 -9.48
N THR A 329 -17.54 3.87 -9.71
CA THR A 329 -16.89 4.63 -8.64
C THR A 329 -17.77 5.77 -8.17
N MET A 330 -17.51 6.32 -6.98
CA MET A 330 -18.25 7.49 -6.48
C MET A 330 -18.11 8.68 -7.43
N ALA A 331 -16.95 8.86 -8.05
CA ALA A 331 -16.71 9.90 -9.05
C ALA A 331 -17.59 9.70 -10.29
N ASP A 332 -17.74 8.46 -10.78
CA ASP A 332 -18.63 8.15 -11.91
C ASP A 332 -20.08 8.54 -11.58
N VAL A 333 -20.55 8.21 -10.38
CA VAL A 333 -21.93 8.52 -9.94
C VAL A 333 -22.16 10.03 -9.83
N VAL A 334 -21.27 10.76 -9.16
CA VAL A 334 -21.40 12.22 -9.00
C VAL A 334 -21.36 12.93 -10.35
N LYS A 335 -20.44 12.52 -11.23
CA LYS A 335 -20.35 13.07 -12.59
C LYS A 335 -21.64 12.80 -13.36
N TYR A 336 -22.16 11.58 -13.30
CA TYR A 336 -23.41 11.21 -13.95
C TYR A 336 -24.59 12.05 -13.44
N ILE A 337 -24.76 12.20 -12.12
CA ILE A 337 -25.82 13.03 -11.53
C ILE A 337 -25.71 14.48 -12.02
N PHE A 338 -24.50 15.04 -12.03
CA PHE A 338 -24.28 16.41 -12.48
C PHE A 338 -24.60 16.60 -13.97
N GLU A 339 -24.27 15.63 -14.81
CA GLU A 339 -24.64 15.63 -16.23
C GLU A 339 -26.15 15.54 -16.41
N GLN A 340 -26.85 14.66 -15.67
CA GLN A 340 -28.31 14.53 -15.73
C GLN A 340 -29.04 15.82 -15.30
N LEU A 341 -28.53 16.50 -14.27
CA LEU A 341 -29.10 17.77 -13.81
C LEU A 341 -28.92 18.89 -14.85
N LYS A 342 -27.80 18.91 -15.59
CA LYS A 342 -27.58 19.87 -16.68
C LYS A 342 -28.48 19.64 -17.88
N THR A 343 -28.81 18.40 -18.19
CA THR A 343 -29.72 18.06 -19.30
C THR A 343 -31.19 18.21 -18.92
N SER A 344 -31.50 18.28 -17.62
CA SER A 344 -32.86 18.47 -17.10
C SER A 344 -33.20 19.93 -16.79
N SER A 345 -32.23 20.85 -16.93
CA SER A 345 -32.39 22.31 -16.84
C SER A 345 -32.34 22.94 -18.22
#